data_AF-A0A1F5BD78-F1
#
_entry.id   AF-A0A1F5BD78-F1
#
_cell.length_a   1.000
_cell.length_b   1.000
_cell.length_c   1.000
_cell.angle_alpha   90.00
_cell.angle_beta   90.00
_cell.angle_gamma   90.00
#
_symmetry.space_group_name_H-M   'P 1'
#
loop_
_entity.id
_entity.type
_entity.pdbx_description
1 polymer ?
#
loop_
_entity_poly.entity_id
_entity_poly.type
_entity_poly.pdbx_seq_one_letter_code
_entity_poly.pdbx_strand_id
1 'polypeptide(L)' 'MVHVVKDGRLLGCAVSPFNYIRGAQVGLTVGIVNYARSVKGVQLGLINIVRDNPRGLKVLPVFNTSF' A
#
# COMPACT_ATOMS: atom_id res chain seq x y z
N MET A 1 -13.40 2.72 -0.72
CA MET A 1 -12.36 2.71 0.32
C MET A 1 -12.09 1.26 0.69
N VAL A 2 -10.84 0.82 0.67
CA VAL A 2 -10.44 -0.50 1.16
C VAL A 2 -9.83 -0.33 2.54
N HIS A 3 -10.29 -1.10 3.51
CA HIS A 3 -9.76 -1.10 4.87
C HIS A 3 -9.41 -2.53 5.26
N VAL A 4 -8.12 -2.75 5.55
CA VAL A 4 -7.65 -4.02 6.13
C VAL A 4 -7.25 -3.74 7.57
N VAL A 5 -7.78 -4.55 8.46
CA VAL A 5 -7.51 -4.49 9.90
C VAL A 5 -6.05 -4.79 10.22
N LYS A 6 -5.65 -4.51 11.46
CA LYS A 6 -4.29 -4.79 11.93
C LYS A 6 -3.98 -6.29 11.76
N ASP A 7 -2.79 -6.59 11.26
CA ASP A 7 -2.31 -7.96 10.99
C ASP A 7 -3.11 -8.73 9.90
N GLY A 8 -4.14 -8.10 9.32
CA GLY A 8 -4.84 -8.60 8.14
C GLY A 8 -3.98 -8.54 6.88
N ARG A 9 -4.42 -9.23 5.83
CA ARG A 9 -3.71 -9.28 4.55
C ARG A 9 -4.62 -8.93 3.40
N LEU A 10 -4.11 -8.11 2.49
CA LEU A 10 -4.70 -7.94 1.17
C LEU A 10 -3.92 -8.82 0.20
N LEU A 11 -4.60 -9.74 -0.48
CA LEU A 11 -4.03 -10.61 -1.50
C LEU A 11 -4.68 -10.31 -2.85
N GLY A 12 -3.87 -10.12 -3.89
CA GLY A 12 -4.33 -9.87 -5.25
C GLY A 12 -4.38 -8.40 -5.60
N CYS A 13 -5.48 -7.95 -6.20
CA CYS A 13 -5.63 -6.59 -6.73
C CYS A 13 -6.72 -5.82 -5.99
N ALA A 14 -6.47 -4.55 -5.67
CA ALA A 14 -7.50 -3.65 -5.16
C ALA A 14 -7.42 -2.27 -5.81
N VAL A 15 -8.59 -1.74 -6.19
CA VAL A 15 -8.72 -0.43 -6.82
C VAL A 15 -9.68 0.40 -5.98
N SER A 16 -9.19 1.49 -5.38
CA SER A 16 -10.00 2.36 -4.54
C SER A 16 -9.36 3.73 -4.38
N PRO A 17 -10.12 4.83 -4.24
CA PRO A 17 -9.53 6.14 -3.99
C PRO A 17 -8.66 6.19 -2.72
N PHE A 18 -9.06 5.43 -1.69
CA PHE A 18 -8.33 5.33 -0.42
C PHE A 18 -8.16 3.86 -0.04
N ASN A 19 -6.91 3.43 0.13
CA ASN A 19 -6.55 2.08 0.59
C ASN A 19 -5.80 2.21 1.93
N TYR A 20 -6.38 1.66 3.00
CA TYR A 20 -5.82 1.70 4.36
C TYR A 20 -5.57 0.29 4.88
N ILE A 21 -4.38 -0.22 4.66
CA ILE A 21 -3.98 -1.60 4.94
C ILE A 21 -3.10 -1.61 6.19
N ARG A 22 -3.68 -1.90 7.36
CA ARG A 22 -2.94 -1.94 8.64
C ARG A 22 -2.16 -3.24 8.85
N GLY A 23 -1.95 -4.03 7.80
CA GLY A 23 -1.20 -5.27 7.79
C GLY A 23 -0.36 -5.41 6.51
N ALA A 24 -0.36 -6.60 5.90
CA ALA A 24 0.45 -6.88 4.72
C ALA A 24 -0.36 -6.74 3.43
N GLN A 25 0.22 -6.08 2.43
CA GLN A 25 -0.28 -6.10 1.06
C GLN A 25 0.57 -7.05 0.23
N VAL A 26 -0.07 -7.96 -0.51
CA VAL A 26 0.57 -8.80 -1.50
C VAL A 26 -0.17 -8.67 -2.82
N GLY A 27 0.46 -8.05 -3.82
CA GLY A 27 -0.11 -7.79 -5.13
C GLY A 27 -0.24 -6.30 -5.47
N LEU A 28 -1.26 -5.93 -6.25
CA LEU A 28 -1.41 -4.61 -6.86
C LEU A 28 -2.49 -3.78 -6.14
N THR A 29 -2.15 -2.56 -5.72
CA THR A 29 -3.14 -1.59 -5.25
C THR A 29 -3.09 -0.32 -6.08
N VAL A 30 -4.24 0.15 -6.52
CA VAL A 30 -4.38 1.42 -7.26
C VAL A 30 -5.30 2.35 -6.46
N GLY A 31 -4.87 3.59 -6.25
CA GLY A 31 -5.65 4.57 -5.51
C GLY A 31 -5.07 5.97 -5.51
N ILE A 32 -5.74 6.92 -4.87
CA ILE A 32 -5.21 8.27 -4.67
C ILE A 32 -4.25 8.24 -3.49
N VAL A 33 -4.68 7.62 -2.38
CA VAL A 33 -3.88 7.42 -1.17
C VAL A 33 -3.82 5.93 -0.84
N ASN A 34 -2.62 5.38 -0.82
CA ASN A 34 -2.34 4.03 -0.39
C ASN A 34 -1.53 4.09 0.90
N TYR A 35 -1.98 3.40 1.94
CA TYR A 35 -1.23 3.18 3.16
C TYR A 35 -1.16 1.68 3.41
N ALA A 36 0.05 1.16 3.57
CA ALA A 36 0.29 -0.22 3.98
C ALA A 36 1.36 -0.27 5.06
N ARG A 37 1.27 -1.28 5.95
CA ARG A 37 2.35 -1.52 6.91
C ARG A 37 3.55 -2.14 6.19
N SER A 38 3.30 -3.18 5.40
CA SER A 38 4.28 -3.88 4.58
C SER A 38 3.68 -4.18 3.20
N VAL A 39 4.51 -4.15 2.15
CA VAL A 39 4.10 -4.36 0.77
C VAL A 39 5.00 -5.42 0.15
N LYS A 40 4.38 -6.36 -0.56
CA LYS A 40 5.02 -7.28 -1.51
C LYS A 40 4.29 -7.17 -2.84
N GLY A 41 4.78 -6.31 -3.72
CA GLY A 41 4.11 -5.97 -4.96
C GLY A 41 4.11 -4.46 -5.22
N VAL A 42 3.09 -3.99 -5.93
CA VAL A 42 3.06 -2.63 -6.50
C VAL A 42 1.90 -1.83 -5.94
N GLN A 43 2.19 -0.61 -5.49
CA GLN A 43 1.21 0.42 -5.20
C GLN A 43 1.29 1.50 -6.27
N LEU A 44 0.16 1.86 -6.87
CA LEU A 44 0.01 2.98 -7.78
C LEU A 44 -0.90 4.02 -7.15
N GLY A 45 -0.42 5.24 -7.06
CA GLY A 45 -1.23 6.34 -6.52
C GLY A 45 -0.49 7.63 -6.28
N LEU A 46 -1.24 8.71 -6.06
CA LEU A 46 -0.64 10.02 -5.80
C LEU A 46 0.20 10.03 -4.54
N ILE A 47 -0.25 9.34 -3.49
CA ILE A 47 0.45 9.23 -2.20
C ILE A 47 0.49 7.76 -1.79
N ASN A 48 1.70 7.18 -1.74
CA ASN A 48 1.92 5.80 -1.28
C ASN A 48 2.76 5.79 -0.01
N ILE A 49 2.20 5.27 1.07
CA ILE A 49 2.83 5.23 2.40
C ILE A 49 3.09 3.77 2.79
N VAL A 50 4.36 3.42 2.97
CA VAL A 50 4.77 2.08 3.42
C VAL A 50 5.59 2.19 4.69
N ARG A 51 5.09 1.65 5.80
CA ARG A 51 5.69 1.88 7.12
C ARG A 51 7.00 1.14 7.34
N ASP A 52 7.13 -0.07 6.81
CA ASP A 52 8.35 -0.88 6.86
C ASP A 52 9.47 -0.38 5.95
N ASN A 53 9.18 0.50 4.99
CA ASN A 53 10.21 0.99 4.09
C ASN A 53 11.26 1.86 4.81
N PRO A 54 12.50 1.91 4.29
CA PRO A 54 13.53 2.84 4.76
C PRO A 54 12.99 4.27 4.81
N ARG A 55 13.44 5.09 5.78
CA ARG A 55 12.86 6.42 6.05
C ARG A 55 12.70 7.31 4.80
N GLY A 56 13.61 7.22 3.83
CA GLY A 56 13.54 7.97 2.57
C GLY A 56 12.56 7.43 1.51
N LEU A 57 12.08 6.20 1.65
CA LEU A 57 11.16 5.50 0.73
C LEU A 57 9.77 5.26 1.35
N LYS A 58 9.52 5.87 2.52
CA LYS A 58 8.25 5.72 3.24
C LYS A 58 7.09 6.38 2.51
N VAL A 59 7.35 7.46 1.79
CA VAL A 59 6.34 8.19 1.02
C VAL A 59 6.87 8.32 -0.40
N LEU A 60 6.23 7.64 -1.34
CA LEU A 60 6.58 7.75 -2.74
C LEU A 60 5.38 8.27 -3.55
N PRO A 61 5.56 9.36 -4.31
CA PRO A 61 4.56 9.80 -5.25
C PRO A 61 4.50 8.85 -6.45
N VAL A 62 3.31 8.72 -7.04
CA VAL A 62 3.00 7.96 -8.26
C VAL A 62 3.07 6.44 -8.11
N PHE A 63 4.16 5.88 -7.58
CA PHE A 63 4.27 4.44 -7.36
C PHE A 63 5.18 4.07 -6.18
N ASN A 64 4.92 2.94 -5.54
CA ASN A 64 5.80 2.31 -4.56
C ASN A 64 5.84 0.81 -4.80
N THR A 65 7.02 0.21 -4.76
CA THR A 65 7.20 -1.24 -4.88
C THR A 65 8.16 -1.71 -3.81
N SER A 66 7.91 -2.90 -3.30
CA SER A 66 8.85 -3.62 -2.44
C SER A 66 8.74 -5.10 -2.83
N PHE A 67 9.89 -5.68 -3.17
CA PHE A 67 10.04 -7.10 -3.50
C PHE A 67 10.62 -7.85 -2.29
#